data_AF-H0E6U3-F1
#
_entry.id   AF-H0E6U3-F1
#
_cell.length_a   1.000
_cell.length_b   1.000
_cell.length_c   1.000
_cell.angle_alpha   90.00
_cell.angle_beta   90.00
_cell.angle_gamma   90.00
#
_symmetry.space_group_name_H-M   'P 1'
#
loop_
_entity.id
_entity.type
_entity.pdbx_description
1 polymer ?
#
loop_
_entity_poly.entity_id
_entity_poly.type
_entity_poly.pdbx_seq_one_letter_code
_entity_poly.pdbx_strand_id
1 'polypeptide(L)'
;MSVSEDLTVPYYQQETSYYCGAACAKMVLEEIGAGALDQDDLYNDNHSHSTAESGWYSGPDGVNWTMNARKPATFNNFFVLFDQSTEDSISRKIAWTIHHYQVAPIAMVYGSAHWIVVRGYQADKAPTSSSDTSYALTGLFINNPWPPTGSSTSGIADEHISYTSWQGTYMTGVPGGHWAGSFLAVCDPEPAAKEVGRQVLEPGERRRTILDPREAIEAGLAGVERHGLLDHDSFAPAFRGAEPGEPRLVQRLDRSDSFYYVVPVRQRDRTSGIVSVGGLDARYHQAAALPEDSDWDLDSLARDAIRERFVGSRILVEGSRVRVPIRPEAVCVYPTLVWRPCRESLSPSYPFAMITVGDQRFYVRSDGQVFSRLHTADRGI
;
A
#
# COMPACT_ATOMS: atom_id res chain seq x y z
N MET A 1 11.70 -7.96 23.77
CA MET A 1 10.64 -6.95 23.52
C MET A 1 10.95 -6.34 22.17
N SER A 2 9.98 -6.23 21.28
CA SER A 2 10.15 -5.51 20.02
C SER A 2 10.37 -4.03 20.30
N VAL A 3 11.11 -3.37 19.41
CA VAL A 3 11.20 -1.91 19.34
C VAL A 3 10.32 -1.42 18.20
N SER A 4 9.75 -0.23 18.36
CA SER A 4 9.00 0.44 17.32
C SER A 4 9.29 1.93 17.38
N GLU A 5 9.48 2.54 16.21
CA GLU A 5 9.52 3.98 16.03
C GLU A 5 8.53 4.36 14.94
N ASP A 6 7.79 5.43 15.17
CA ASP A 6 6.78 5.93 14.26
C ASP A 6 6.76 7.46 14.31
N LEU A 7 7.19 8.08 13.21
CA LEU A 7 7.30 9.53 13.07
C LEU A 7 5.91 10.13 12.85
N THR A 8 5.73 11.35 13.36
CA THR A 8 4.53 12.15 13.07
C THR A 8 4.73 12.84 11.72
N VAL A 9 4.28 12.19 10.65
CA VAL A 9 4.32 12.73 9.29
C VAL A 9 2.93 13.25 8.92
N PRO A 10 2.78 14.51 8.47
CA PRO A 10 1.50 15.00 8.00
C PRO A 10 1.03 14.16 6.81
N TYR A 11 -0.25 13.81 6.78
CA TYR A 11 -0.82 13.00 5.72
C TYR A 11 -1.41 13.87 4.62
N TYR A 12 -1.04 13.60 3.36
CA TYR A 12 -1.64 14.19 2.18
C TYR A 12 -2.02 13.11 1.17
N GLN A 13 -3.31 13.08 0.83
CA GLN A 13 -3.81 12.30 -0.30
C GLN A 13 -3.31 12.93 -1.62
N GLN A 14 -2.98 12.11 -2.62
CA GLN A 14 -2.56 12.63 -3.92
C GLN A 14 -3.72 13.31 -4.65
N GLU A 15 -3.47 14.33 -5.45
CA GLU A 15 -4.56 15.11 -6.09
C GLU A 15 -5.02 14.54 -7.44
N THR A 16 -4.18 13.75 -8.10
CA THR A 16 -4.51 13.04 -9.35
C THR A 16 -3.83 11.67 -9.39
N SER A 17 -4.24 10.80 -10.31
CA SER A 17 -3.81 9.40 -10.48
C SER A 17 -2.33 9.18 -10.84
N TYR A 18 -1.52 10.22 -10.84
CA TYR A 18 -0.10 10.16 -11.18
C TYR A 18 0.77 11.06 -10.28
N TYR A 19 0.22 11.49 -9.14
CA TYR A 19 0.87 12.40 -8.19
C TYR A 19 1.42 11.71 -6.94
N CYS A 20 1.52 10.38 -6.91
CA CYS A 20 2.05 9.68 -5.74
C CYS A 20 3.41 10.23 -5.28
N GLY A 21 4.35 10.46 -6.22
CA GLY A 21 5.67 11.03 -5.90
C GLY A 21 5.59 12.46 -5.36
N ALA A 22 4.69 13.29 -5.88
CA ALA A 22 4.48 14.66 -5.43
C ALA A 22 3.80 14.72 -4.04
N ALA A 23 2.82 13.85 -3.80
CA ALA A 23 2.17 13.71 -2.50
C ALA A 23 3.15 13.21 -1.43
N CYS A 24 3.97 12.21 -1.75
CA CYS A 24 5.05 11.76 -0.87
C CYS A 24 6.07 12.87 -0.58
N ALA A 25 6.51 13.60 -1.61
CA ALA A 25 7.41 14.73 -1.42
C ALA A 25 6.80 15.79 -0.51
N LYS A 26 5.52 16.14 -0.71
CA LYS A 26 4.79 17.10 0.14
C LYS A 26 4.78 16.67 1.61
N MET A 27 4.41 15.41 1.89
CA MET A 27 4.37 14.87 3.26
C MET A 27 5.73 14.99 3.96
N VAL A 28 6.81 14.55 3.32
CA VAL A 28 8.16 14.55 3.92
C VAL A 28 8.77 15.95 3.97
N LEU A 29 8.55 16.79 2.95
CA LEU A 29 9.04 18.17 2.96
C LEU A 29 8.36 19.00 4.05
N GLU A 30 7.07 18.79 4.29
CA GLU A 30 6.36 19.46 5.38
C GLU A 30 6.82 18.98 6.76
N GLU A 31 7.05 17.67 6.93
CA GLU A 31 7.67 17.08 8.13
C GLU A 31 8.97 17.80 8.51
N ILE A 32 9.85 18.06 7.53
CA ILE A 32 11.15 18.72 7.77
C ILE A 32 11.07 20.26 7.79
N GLY A 33 9.86 20.84 7.70
CA GLY A 33 9.61 22.26 7.87
C GLY A 33 9.66 23.13 6.60
N ALA A 34 9.44 22.54 5.40
CA ALA A 34 9.32 23.32 4.16
C ALA A 34 8.03 24.17 4.10
N GLY A 35 7.05 23.86 4.95
CA GLY A 35 5.73 24.49 4.95
C GLY A 35 4.81 23.93 3.86
N ALA A 36 3.71 24.64 3.60
CA ALA A 36 2.70 24.21 2.64
C ALA A 36 3.22 24.27 1.20
N LEU A 37 3.22 23.12 0.52
CA LEU A 37 3.62 22.97 -0.88
C LEU A 37 2.47 22.45 -1.73
N ASP A 38 2.46 22.84 -3.00
CA ASP A 38 1.46 22.48 -3.99
C ASP A 38 1.89 21.21 -4.75
N GLN A 39 0.96 20.25 -4.95
CA GLN A 39 1.32 18.99 -5.61
C GLN A 39 1.54 19.16 -7.12
N ASP A 40 0.89 20.12 -7.80
CA ASP A 40 1.16 20.41 -9.21
C ASP A 40 2.59 20.91 -9.40
N ASP A 41 3.04 21.82 -8.54
CA ASP A 41 4.42 22.35 -8.57
C ASP A 41 5.46 21.25 -8.28
N LEU A 42 5.22 20.45 -7.24
CA LEU A 42 6.10 19.32 -6.91
C LEU A 42 6.12 18.26 -8.02
N TYR A 43 4.97 17.96 -8.63
CA TYR A 43 4.91 17.04 -9.77
C TYR A 43 5.68 17.57 -10.97
N ASN A 44 5.51 18.85 -11.33
CA ASN A 44 6.22 19.45 -12.46
C ASN A 44 7.74 19.40 -12.26
N ASP A 45 8.22 19.66 -11.03
CA ASP A 45 9.63 19.56 -10.68
C ASP A 45 10.12 18.10 -10.74
N ASN A 46 9.39 17.15 -10.14
CA ASN A 46 9.69 15.72 -10.21
C ASN A 46 9.78 15.24 -11.67
N HIS A 47 8.75 15.54 -12.46
CA HIS A 47 8.58 15.03 -13.82
C HIS A 47 9.64 15.61 -14.77
N SER A 48 9.93 16.90 -14.67
CA SER A 48 10.95 17.55 -15.51
C SER A 48 12.38 17.10 -15.21
N HIS A 49 12.63 16.54 -14.02
CA HIS A 49 13.92 15.99 -13.60
C HIS A 49 13.97 14.44 -13.59
N SER A 50 12.93 13.79 -14.10
CA SER A 50 12.90 12.34 -14.35
C SER A 50 13.61 12.02 -15.67
N THR A 51 14.94 12.11 -15.67
CA THR A 51 15.78 12.13 -16.88
C THR A 51 16.52 10.81 -17.14
N ALA A 52 16.67 9.96 -16.13
CA ALA A 52 17.36 8.67 -16.25
C ALA A 52 16.62 7.70 -17.20
N GLU A 53 15.29 7.80 -17.26
CA GLU A 53 14.45 7.00 -18.17
C GLU A 53 13.15 7.74 -18.48
N SER A 54 12.75 7.78 -19.76
CA SER A 54 11.48 8.37 -20.19
C SER A 54 10.26 7.51 -19.79
N GLY A 55 9.09 8.14 -19.64
CA GLY A 55 7.81 7.45 -19.46
C GLY A 55 7.39 7.25 -18.01
N TRP A 56 8.15 7.81 -17.07
CA TRP A 56 7.76 7.91 -15.66
C TRP A 56 6.90 9.15 -15.43
N TYR A 57 5.82 9.02 -14.64
CA TYR A 57 5.10 10.19 -14.13
C TYR A 57 5.94 10.89 -13.06
N SER A 58 6.40 10.14 -12.04
CA SER A 58 7.41 10.58 -11.07
C SER A 58 8.56 9.58 -11.05
N GLY A 59 9.65 9.87 -11.77
CA GLY A 59 10.85 9.02 -11.83
C GLY A 59 11.71 9.09 -10.57
N PRO A 60 12.49 8.05 -10.25
CA PRO A 60 13.30 8.00 -9.02
C PRO A 60 14.29 9.16 -8.86
N ASP A 61 14.97 9.52 -9.95
CA ASP A 61 15.90 10.66 -10.00
C ASP A 61 15.17 11.99 -9.85
N GLY A 62 13.98 12.11 -10.43
CA GLY A 62 13.10 13.27 -10.29
C GLY A 62 12.65 13.50 -8.84
N VAL A 63 12.17 12.46 -8.16
CA VAL A 63 11.76 12.55 -6.74
C VAL A 63 12.95 12.96 -5.88
N ASN A 64 14.11 12.33 -6.06
CA ASN A 64 15.31 12.70 -5.32
C ASN A 64 15.76 14.15 -5.59
N TRP A 65 15.67 14.60 -6.84
CA TRP A 65 15.96 15.97 -7.20
C TRP A 65 15.07 16.95 -6.45
N THR A 66 13.75 16.78 -6.53
CA THR A 66 12.78 17.67 -5.91
C THR A 66 12.92 17.69 -4.39
N MET A 67 13.14 16.55 -3.75
CA MET A 67 13.41 16.51 -2.30
C MET A 67 14.60 17.39 -1.92
N ASN A 68 15.67 17.38 -2.71
CA ASN A 68 16.85 18.19 -2.45
C ASN A 68 16.68 19.67 -2.83
N ALA A 69 15.95 19.95 -3.90
CA ALA A 69 15.69 21.31 -4.38
C ALA A 69 14.71 22.08 -3.47
N ARG A 70 13.79 21.37 -2.83
CA ARG A 70 12.69 21.94 -2.04
C ARG A 70 12.89 21.85 -0.52
N LYS A 71 13.94 21.17 -0.03
CA LYS A 71 14.23 21.12 1.41
C LYS A 71 14.45 22.53 1.97
N PRO A 72 13.97 22.82 3.19
CA PRO A 72 14.21 24.12 3.80
C PRO A 72 15.69 24.28 4.15
N ALA A 73 16.18 25.52 4.17
CA ALA A 73 17.56 25.82 4.52
C ALA A 73 17.94 25.39 5.96
N THR A 74 16.94 25.24 6.84
CA THR A 74 17.09 24.72 8.20
C THR A 74 17.38 23.22 8.24
N PHE A 75 17.05 22.49 7.18
CA PHE A 75 17.38 21.08 7.04
C PHE A 75 18.79 20.92 6.44
N ASN A 76 19.77 20.67 7.31
CA ASN A 76 21.19 20.61 6.96
C ASN A 76 21.62 19.29 6.29
N ASN A 77 20.76 18.27 6.30
CA ASN A 77 20.98 17.03 5.56
C ASN A 77 20.52 17.17 4.11
N PHE A 78 20.72 16.10 3.35
CA PHE A 78 20.29 15.96 1.97
C PHE A 78 19.75 14.55 1.74
N PHE A 79 18.99 14.40 0.67
CA PHE A 79 18.39 13.13 0.28
C PHE A 79 19.23 12.45 -0.80
N VAL A 80 19.25 11.13 -0.77
CA VAL A 80 19.92 10.29 -1.75
C VAL A 80 18.94 9.23 -2.23
N LEU A 81 18.90 9.04 -3.54
CA LEU A 81 18.26 7.88 -4.16
C LEU A 81 19.15 6.65 -3.96
N PHE A 82 18.63 5.63 -3.28
CA PHE A 82 19.26 4.32 -3.18
C PHE A 82 18.57 3.34 -4.11
N ASP A 83 19.38 2.54 -4.80
CA ASP A 83 18.98 1.50 -5.74
C ASP A 83 19.60 0.15 -5.36
N GLN A 84 19.12 -0.42 -4.25
CA GLN A 84 19.73 -1.64 -3.73
C GLN A 84 19.32 -2.87 -4.55
N SER A 85 20.21 -3.85 -4.64
CA SER A 85 19.95 -5.11 -5.37
C SER A 85 19.11 -6.11 -4.56
N THR A 86 18.80 -5.81 -3.30
CA THR A 86 17.99 -6.66 -2.44
C THR A 86 16.96 -5.82 -1.69
N GLU A 87 15.79 -6.42 -1.49
CA GLU A 87 14.72 -5.84 -0.68
C GLU A 87 15.20 -5.56 0.75
N ASP A 88 15.88 -6.52 1.38
CA ASP A 88 16.30 -6.37 2.77
C ASP A 88 17.29 -5.20 2.98
N SER A 89 18.19 -4.97 2.02
CA SER A 89 19.14 -3.85 2.08
C SER A 89 18.42 -2.50 2.03
N ILE A 90 17.44 -2.34 1.12
CA ILE A 90 16.68 -1.08 1.05
C ILE A 90 15.80 -0.89 2.30
N SER A 91 15.21 -1.96 2.83
CA SER A 91 14.33 -1.90 4.00
C SER A 91 15.10 -1.55 5.27
N ARG A 92 16.34 -2.05 5.42
CA ARG A 92 17.24 -1.64 6.51
C ARG A 92 17.68 -0.19 6.37
N LYS A 93 17.94 0.25 5.15
CA LYS A 93 18.24 1.66 4.89
C LYS A 93 17.08 2.55 5.33
N ILE A 94 15.84 2.21 4.96
CA ILE A 94 14.63 2.90 5.40
C ILE A 94 14.55 2.96 6.93
N ALA A 95 14.72 1.82 7.62
CA ALA A 95 14.67 1.77 9.08
C ALA A 95 15.79 2.58 9.75
N TRP A 96 17.01 2.58 9.19
CA TRP A 96 18.10 3.42 9.66
C TRP A 96 17.82 4.91 9.47
N THR A 97 17.25 5.30 8.33
CA THR A 97 16.85 6.70 8.09
C THR A 97 15.89 7.18 9.17
N ILE A 98 14.87 6.39 9.48
CA ILE A 98 13.90 6.69 10.53
C ILE A 98 14.62 6.79 11.88
N HIS A 99 15.38 5.76 12.26
CA HIS A 99 16.04 5.70 13.56
C HIS A 99 17.05 6.82 13.80
N HIS A 100 17.96 7.03 12.86
CA HIS A 100 19.09 7.93 13.05
C HIS A 100 18.76 9.37 12.69
N TYR A 101 18.05 9.58 11.59
CA TYR A 101 17.78 10.92 11.06
C TYR A 101 16.44 11.48 11.49
N GLN A 102 15.53 10.64 12.00
CA GLN A 102 14.18 11.04 12.42
C GLN A 102 13.44 11.78 11.29
N VAL A 103 13.53 11.23 10.08
CA VAL A 103 12.87 11.72 8.85
C VAL A 103 12.28 10.53 8.11
N ALA A 104 11.10 10.67 7.54
CA ALA A 104 10.44 9.60 6.80
C ALA A 104 11.03 9.40 5.38
N PRO A 105 11.43 8.16 5.00
CA PRO A 105 11.79 7.83 3.62
C PRO A 105 10.60 7.77 2.66
N ILE A 106 10.90 7.97 1.37
CA ILE A 106 9.96 7.74 0.28
C ILE A 106 10.37 6.46 -0.46
N ALA A 107 9.46 5.48 -0.58
CA ALA A 107 9.76 4.16 -1.11
C ALA A 107 8.95 3.84 -2.37
N MET A 108 9.61 3.24 -3.38
CA MET A 108 8.94 2.71 -4.56
C MET A 108 8.39 1.32 -4.25
N VAL A 109 7.11 1.11 -4.52
CA VAL A 109 6.44 -0.17 -4.30
C VAL A 109 5.71 -0.66 -5.55
N TYR A 110 5.29 -1.93 -5.50
CA TYR A 110 4.54 -2.60 -6.57
C TYR A 110 5.30 -2.63 -7.89
N GLY A 111 6.56 -3.01 -7.80
CA GLY A 111 7.51 -3.11 -8.88
C GLY A 111 8.05 -1.74 -9.27
N SER A 112 7.21 -0.93 -9.90
CA SER A 112 7.53 0.42 -10.35
C SER A 112 6.32 1.34 -10.29
N ALA A 113 5.22 0.88 -9.69
CA ALA A 113 3.93 1.48 -9.92
C ALA A 113 3.67 2.66 -9.00
N HIS A 114 4.15 2.67 -7.75
CA HIS A 114 3.64 3.63 -6.77
C HIS A 114 4.70 4.10 -5.78
N TRP A 115 4.63 5.37 -5.37
CA TRP A 115 5.44 5.92 -4.28
C TRP A 115 4.61 6.01 -2.98
N ILE A 116 5.21 5.62 -1.86
CA ILE A 116 4.62 5.76 -0.52
C ILE A 116 5.63 6.38 0.45
N VAL A 117 5.13 6.90 1.58
CA VAL A 117 5.99 7.37 2.69
C VAL A 117 6.06 6.29 3.76
N VAL A 118 7.27 5.95 4.20
CA VAL A 118 7.48 5.05 5.34
C VAL A 118 7.79 5.89 6.56
N ARG A 119 6.83 5.97 7.48
CA ARG A 119 6.91 6.83 8.67
C ARG A 119 7.51 6.13 9.89
N GLY A 120 7.54 4.79 9.88
CA GLY A 120 8.01 4.03 11.02
C GLY A 120 8.42 2.61 10.71
N TYR A 121 9.07 1.96 11.68
CA TYR A 121 9.47 0.56 11.61
C TYR A 121 9.22 -0.17 12.93
N GLN A 122 9.13 -1.50 12.84
CA GLN A 122 9.16 -2.41 13.97
C GLN A 122 10.29 -3.44 13.79
N ALA A 123 11.01 -3.73 14.86
CA ALA A 123 12.10 -4.69 14.86
C ALA A 123 12.27 -5.41 16.20
N ASP A 124 13.08 -6.47 16.23
CA ASP A 124 13.46 -7.13 17.48
C ASP A 124 14.46 -6.32 18.33
N LYS A 125 15.21 -5.39 17.71
CA LYS A 125 16.06 -4.38 18.34
C LYS A 125 16.30 -3.21 17.38
N ALA A 126 16.68 -2.05 17.92
CA ALA A 126 16.98 -0.86 17.13
C ALA A 126 18.28 -1.06 16.32
N PRO A 127 18.38 -0.49 15.10
CA PRO A 127 19.61 -0.52 14.33
C PRO A 127 20.67 0.35 15.01
N THR A 128 21.92 -0.12 15.04
CA THR A 128 23.04 0.60 15.69
C THR A 128 23.95 1.34 14.71
N SER A 129 23.83 1.05 13.41
CA SER A 129 24.51 1.73 12.31
C SER A 129 23.75 1.49 11.00
N SER A 130 24.03 2.29 9.97
CA SER A 130 23.52 2.06 8.60
C SER A 130 23.91 0.69 8.01
N SER A 131 24.96 0.07 8.52
CA SER A 131 25.42 -1.27 8.14
C SER A 131 24.94 -2.40 9.05
N ASP A 132 24.09 -2.13 10.06
CA ASP A 132 23.67 -3.12 11.04
C ASP A 132 22.70 -4.14 10.41
N THR A 133 23.16 -5.39 10.31
CA THR A 133 22.38 -6.52 9.79
C THR A 133 21.91 -7.47 10.89
N SER A 134 22.18 -7.13 12.15
CA SER A 134 22.01 -8.03 13.29
C SER A 134 20.58 -8.08 13.84
N TYR A 135 19.73 -7.12 13.46
CA TYR A 135 18.32 -7.03 13.84
C TYR A 135 17.39 -7.59 12.76
N ALA A 136 16.18 -7.96 13.15
CA ALA A 136 15.14 -8.42 12.26
C ALA A 136 13.98 -7.43 12.27
N LEU A 137 13.58 -6.97 11.07
CA LEU A 137 12.37 -6.21 10.86
C LEU A 137 11.15 -7.12 11.01
N THR A 138 10.09 -6.59 11.62
CA THR A 138 8.82 -7.29 11.82
C THR A 138 7.65 -6.54 11.19
N GLY A 139 7.76 -5.23 11.00
CA GLY A 139 6.70 -4.43 10.39
C GLY A 139 7.16 -3.02 10.03
N LEU A 140 6.33 -2.32 9.27
CA LEU A 140 6.54 -0.94 8.84
C LEU A 140 5.24 -0.15 8.97
N PHE A 141 5.35 1.12 9.34
CA PHE A 141 4.26 2.07 9.35
C PHE A 141 4.37 2.95 8.11
N ILE A 142 3.30 3.09 7.33
CA ILE A 142 3.30 3.85 6.09
C ILE A 142 2.13 4.83 6.02
N ASN A 143 2.32 5.86 5.19
CA ASN A 143 1.25 6.68 4.63
C ASN A 143 1.17 6.40 3.12
N ASN A 144 -0.01 5.99 2.68
CA ASN A 144 -0.28 5.69 1.29
C ASN A 144 -1.12 6.82 0.69
N PRO A 145 -0.55 7.65 -0.22
CA PRO A 145 -1.26 8.83 -0.73
C PRO A 145 -2.45 8.47 -1.64
N TRP A 146 -2.61 7.21 -2.02
CA TRP A 146 -3.65 6.75 -2.93
C TRP A 146 -4.94 6.31 -2.20
N PRO A 147 -6.15 6.49 -2.78
CA PRO A 147 -6.51 7.06 -4.09
C PRO A 147 -6.30 8.57 -4.25
N PRO A 148 -6.42 9.11 -5.49
CA PRO A 148 -6.50 10.53 -5.73
C PRO A 148 -7.68 11.23 -5.06
N THR A 149 -7.54 12.51 -4.68
CA THR A 149 -8.65 13.32 -4.17
C THR A 149 -9.78 13.40 -5.21
N GLY A 150 -11.02 13.45 -4.72
CA GLY A 150 -12.20 13.40 -5.59
C GLY A 150 -12.64 12.00 -6.00
N SER A 151 -11.92 10.93 -5.63
CA SER A 151 -12.57 9.62 -5.48
C SER A 151 -13.54 9.66 -4.30
N SER A 152 -14.56 8.78 -4.28
CA SER A 152 -15.44 8.70 -3.11
C SER A 152 -14.67 8.28 -1.86
N THR A 153 -13.57 7.54 -2.07
CA THR A 153 -12.72 7.00 -1.02
C THR A 153 -11.60 7.94 -0.64
N SER A 154 -11.41 8.14 0.67
CA SER A 154 -10.24 8.82 1.24
C SER A 154 -9.01 7.93 1.15
N GLY A 155 -7.83 8.52 0.96
CA GLY A 155 -6.58 7.76 1.05
C GLY A 155 -6.31 7.23 2.45
N ILE A 156 -5.35 6.30 2.56
CA ILE A 156 -5.13 5.53 3.79
C ILE A 156 -3.93 6.12 4.53
N ALA A 157 -4.23 6.97 5.51
CA ALA A 157 -3.29 7.28 6.57
C ALA A 157 -3.13 6.06 7.48
N ASP A 158 -1.98 5.93 8.15
CA ASP A 158 -1.80 4.95 9.23
C ASP A 158 -2.02 3.48 8.81
N GLU A 159 -1.25 3.02 7.82
CA GLU A 159 -1.14 1.58 7.54
C GLU A 159 0.05 0.96 8.28
N HIS A 160 -0.17 -0.19 8.91
CA HIS A 160 0.89 -1.06 9.39
C HIS A 160 0.97 -2.30 8.50
N ILE A 161 2.17 -2.59 7.98
CA ILE A 161 2.43 -3.71 7.07
C ILE A 161 3.41 -4.65 7.76
N SER A 162 3.06 -5.94 7.87
CA SER A 162 4.02 -6.95 8.37
C SER A 162 5.21 -7.04 7.41
N TYR A 163 6.41 -7.28 7.94
CA TYR A 163 7.59 -7.29 7.10
C TYR A 163 7.48 -8.35 5.99
N THR A 164 6.94 -9.54 6.27
CA THR A 164 6.67 -10.54 5.22
C THR A 164 5.78 -10.00 4.09
N SER A 165 4.77 -9.19 4.41
CA SER A 165 3.90 -8.56 3.40
C SER A 165 4.61 -7.44 2.65
N TRP A 166 5.47 -6.70 3.33
CA TRP A 166 6.33 -5.70 2.72
C TRP A 166 7.20 -6.32 1.64
N GLN A 167 8.00 -7.35 1.98
CA GLN A 167 8.89 -8.04 1.04
C GLN A 167 8.11 -8.69 -0.09
N GLY A 168 7.01 -9.36 0.28
CA GLY A 168 6.24 -10.14 -0.66
C GLY A 168 5.45 -9.27 -1.62
N THR A 169 4.79 -8.21 -1.15
CA THR A 169 3.73 -7.51 -1.89
C THR A 169 4.10 -6.08 -2.25
N TYR A 170 4.75 -5.33 -1.36
CA TYR A 170 5.03 -3.90 -1.57
C TYR A 170 6.38 -3.71 -2.24
N MET A 171 7.47 -4.00 -1.54
CA MET A 171 8.83 -3.79 -1.99
C MET A 171 9.29 -4.92 -2.91
N THR A 172 8.80 -4.90 -4.14
CA THR A 172 8.93 -6.00 -5.13
C THR A 172 9.95 -5.73 -6.23
N GLY A 173 10.57 -4.55 -6.23
CA GLY A 173 11.69 -4.18 -7.12
C GLY A 173 11.27 -3.89 -8.56
N VAL A 174 11.99 -3.00 -9.24
CA VAL A 174 11.62 -2.56 -10.60
C VAL A 174 11.82 -3.69 -11.61
N PRO A 175 10.77 -4.10 -12.36
CA PRO A 175 10.84 -5.29 -13.20
C PRO A 175 11.62 -5.09 -14.51
N GLY A 176 11.87 -3.84 -14.93
CA GLY A 176 12.54 -3.55 -16.20
C GLY A 176 12.87 -2.07 -16.38
N GLY A 177 13.69 -1.75 -17.39
CA GLY A 177 14.14 -0.38 -17.65
C GLY A 177 15.50 -0.06 -17.04
N HIS A 178 15.78 1.23 -16.87
CA HIS A 178 17.06 1.71 -16.30
C HIS A 178 17.29 1.18 -14.87
N TRP A 179 16.23 1.11 -14.08
CA TRP A 179 16.26 0.68 -12.68
C TRP A 179 16.02 -0.81 -12.48
N ALA A 180 16.07 -1.63 -13.55
CA ALA A 180 15.68 -3.04 -13.50
C ALA A 180 16.45 -3.84 -12.45
N GLY A 181 15.72 -4.56 -11.59
CA GLY A 181 16.28 -5.37 -10.51
C GLY A 181 16.57 -4.58 -9.23
N SER A 182 16.41 -3.26 -9.24
CA SER A 182 16.66 -2.42 -8.07
C SER A 182 15.42 -2.25 -7.21
N PHE A 183 15.65 -2.16 -5.91
CA PHE A 183 14.69 -1.71 -4.90
C PHE A 183 15.03 -0.27 -4.53
N LEU A 184 14.05 0.63 -4.65
CA LEU A 184 14.30 2.06 -4.66
C LEU A 184 13.69 2.76 -3.45
N ALA A 185 14.47 3.63 -2.83
CA ALA A 185 13.98 4.59 -1.85
C ALA A 185 14.80 5.89 -1.88
N VAL A 186 14.16 7.00 -1.55
CA VAL A 186 14.80 8.29 -1.30
C VAL A 186 14.95 8.45 0.21
N CYS A 187 16.20 8.47 0.67
CA CYS A 187 16.57 8.36 2.08
C CYS A 187 17.66 9.38 2.45
N ASP A 188 18.10 9.37 3.71
CA ASP A 188 19.29 10.09 4.18
C ASP A 188 20.59 9.62 3.48
N PRO A 189 21.73 10.31 3.63
CA PRO A 189 22.90 10.07 2.78
C PRO A 189 23.84 8.92 3.19
N GLU A 190 23.66 8.27 4.34
CA GLU A 190 24.57 7.18 4.74
C GLU A 190 24.44 5.94 3.83
N PRO A 191 25.51 5.18 3.57
CA PRO A 191 25.45 4.02 2.68
C PRO A 191 24.55 2.92 3.26
N ALA A 192 23.82 2.20 2.41
CA ALA A 192 23.02 1.05 2.83
C ALA A 192 23.88 -0.14 3.27
N ALA A 193 23.30 -1.03 4.09
CA ALA A 193 23.90 -2.31 4.44
C ALA A 193 24.10 -3.18 3.18
N LYS A 194 25.29 -3.78 3.04
CA LYS A 194 25.64 -4.61 1.87
C LYS A 194 25.22 -6.07 1.99
N GLU A 195 25.01 -6.55 3.21
CA GLU A 195 24.69 -7.94 3.50
C GLU A 195 23.21 -8.09 3.82
N VAL A 196 22.65 -9.25 3.48
CA VAL A 196 21.31 -9.62 3.93
C VAL A 196 21.39 -9.92 5.42
N GLY A 197 20.60 -9.20 6.19
CA GLY A 197 20.57 -9.38 7.63
C GLY A 197 19.59 -10.43 8.10
N ARG A 198 19.51 -10.54 9.43
CA ARG A 198 18.64 -11.49 10.11
C ARG A 198 17.18 -11.29 9.71
N GLN A 199 16.52 -12.38 9.32
CA GLN A 199 15.09 -12.41 9.04
C GLN A 199 14.36 -13.13 10.18
N VAL A 200 13.18 -12.64 10.53
CA VAL A 200 12.21 -13.38 11.34
C VAL A 200 11.02 -13.66 10.43
N LEU A 201 10.74 -14.95 10.22
CA LEU A 201 9.55 -15.35 9.49
C LEU A 201 8.36 -15.29 10.44
N GLU A 202 7.30 -14.58 10.02
CA GLU A 202 6.03 -14.65 10.72
C GLU A 202 5.54 -16.11 10.74
N PRO A 203 5.14 -16.64 11.91
CA PRO A 203 4.66 -18.00 12.03
C PRO A 203 3.41 -18.19 11.16
N GLY A 204 3.41 -19.25 10.36
CA GLY A 204 2.28 -19.66 9.55
C GLY A 204 2.63 -20.92 8.75
N GLU A 205 1.74 -21.89 8.77
CA GLU A 205 1.89 -23.10 7.97
C GLU A 205 0.90 -23.03 6.81
N ARG A 206 1.42 -23.13 5.58
CA ARG A 206 0.57 -23.13 4.40
C ARG A 206 -0.29 -24.39 4.39
N ARG A 207 -1.60 -24.18 4.46
CA ARG A 207 -2.64 -25.21 4.42
C ARG A 207 -3.02 -25.53 2.97
N ARG A 208 -3.65 -26.68 2.78
CA ARG A 208 -4.23 -27.10 1.49
C ARG A 208 -5.62 -26.53 1.24
N THR A 209 -6.26 -25.98 2.26
CA THR A 209 -7.62 -25.47 2.22
C THR A 209 -7.62 -24.02 2.68
N ILE A 210 -8.54 -23.24 2.14
CA ILE A 210 -8.82 -21.88 2.61
C ILE A 210 -9.28 -21.95 4.06
N LEU A 211 -8.82 -21.00 4.87
CA LEU A 211 -9.21 -20.85 6.27
C LEU A 211 -10.71 -20.68 6.42
N ASP A 212 -11.24 -21.12 7.56
CA ASP A 212 -12.57 -20.68 7.96
C ASP A 212 -12.55 -19.17 8.26
N PRO A 213 -13.61 -18.40 7.92
CA PRO A 213 -13.68 -16.98 8.24
C PRO A 213 -13.42 -16.64 9.72
N ARG A 214 -13.82 -17.51 10.67
CA ARG A 214 -13.56 -17.29 12.10
C ARG A 214 -12.07 -17.40 12.43
N GLU A 215 -11.38 -18.38 11.84
CA GLU A 215 -9.92 -18.51 12.00
C GLU A 215 -9.20 -17.28 11.43
N ALA A 216 -9.69 -16.73 10.32
CA ALA A 216 -9.13 -15.50 9.75
C ALA A 216 -9.31 -14.28 10.67
N ILE A 217 -10.46 -14.15 11.35
CA ILE A 217 -10.69 -13.13 12.38
C ILE A 217 -9.71 -13.29 13.53
N GLU A 218 -9.63 -14.49 14.11
CA GLU A 218 -8.76 -14.78 15.25
C GLU A 218 -7.29 -14.47 14.92
N ALA A 219 -6.82 -14.94 13.76
CA ALA A 219 -5.46 -14.68 13.29
C ALA A 219 -5.19 -13.19 13.03
N GLY A 220 -6.17 -12.47 12.49
CA GLY A 220 -6.07 -11.04 12.24
C GLY A 220 -5.95 -10.23 13.52
N LEU A 221 -6.83 -10.47 14.48
CA LEU A 221 -6.81 -9.78 15.78
C LEU A 221 -5.57 -10.15 16.59
N ALA A 222 -5.13 -11.40 16.55
CA ALA A 222 -3.86 -11.80 17.15
C ALA A 222 -2.64 -11.10 16.52
N GLY A 223 -2.71 -10.79 15.22
CA GLY A 223 -1.70 -9.97 14.54
C GLY A 223 -1.71 -8.52 15.02
N VAL A 224 -2.89 -7.90 15.12
CA VAL A 224 -3.08 -6.54 15.66
C VAL A 224 -2.50 -6.43 17.08
N GLU A 225 -2.76 -7.41 17.94
CA GLU A 225 -2.20 -7.47 19.29
C GLU A 225 -0.67 -7.69 19.28
N ARG A 226 -0.18 -8.67 18.50
CA ARG A 226 1.26 -8.99 18.41
C ARG A 226 2.10 -7.80 17.96
N HIS A 227 1.58 -7.00 17.03
CA HIS A 227 2.24 -5.79 16.53
C HIS A 227 1.98 -4.56 17.42
N GLY A 228 1.36 -4.72 18.59
CA GLY A 228 1.15 -3.63 19.55
C GLY A 228 0.17 -2.55 19.09
N LEU A 229 -0.64 -2.81 18.06
CA LEU A 229 -1.50 -1.81 17.44
C LEU A 229 -2.70 -1.40 18.33
N LEU A 230 -3.01 -2.21 19.36
CA LEU A 230 -4.03 -1.88 20.36
C LEU A 230 -3.60 -0.75 21.30
N ASP A 231 -2.29 -0.52 21.43
CA ASP A 231 -1.70 0.48 22.32
C ASP A 231 -0.96 1.59 21.58
N HIS A 232 -0.85 1.48 20.26
CA HIS A 232 -0.21 2.47 19.41
C HIS A 232 -1.14 3.67 19.20
N ASP A 233 -0.64 4.90 19.36
CA ASP A 233 -1.47 6.12 19.35
C ASP A 233 -2.33 6.29 18.09
N SER A 234 -1.77 6.09 16.88
CA SER A 234 -2.55 6.17 15.63
C SER A 234 -3.56 5.04 15.43
N PHE A 235 -3.35 3.85 16.02
CA PHE A 235 -4.14 2.65 15.72
C PHE A 235 -5.12 2.30 16.84
N ALA A 236 -4.80 2.60 18.10
CA ALA A 236 -5.64 2.30 19.25
C ALA A 236 -7.07 2.86 19.10
N PRO A 237 -7.30 4.09 18.57
CA PRO A 237 -8.64 4.60 18.31
C PRO A 237 -9.44 3.75 17.32
N ALA A 238 -8.80 3.02 16.41
CA ALA A 238 -9.46 2.15 15.44
C ALA A 238 -9.74 0.74 15.99
N PHE A 239 -8.81 0.18 16.78
CA PHE A 239 -8.83 -1.25 17.14
C PHE A 239 -9.23 -1.55 18.59
N ARG A 240 -8.99 -0.63 19.55
CA ARG A 240 -9.24 -0.92 20.96
C ARG A 240 -10.74 -1.05 21.24
N GLY A 241 -11.16 -2.24 21.69
CA GLY A 241 -12.57 -2.55 21.94
C GLY A 241 -13.44 -2.61 20.68
N ALA A 242 -12.83 -2.67 19.49
CA ALA A 242 -13.54 -2.85 18.23
C ALA A 242 -13.98 -4.31 18.06
N GLU A 243 -15.10 -4.53 17.38
CA GLU A 243 -15.62 -5.85 17.05
C GLU A 243 -15.31 -6.21 15.59
N PRO A 244 -14.91 -7.45 15.29
CA PRO A 244 -14.69 -7.87 13.91
C PRO A 244 -16.01 -7.95 13.14
N GLY A 245 -16.01 -7.44 11.92
CA GLY A 245 -17.10 -7.62 10.96
C GLY A 245 -16.94 -8.87 10.11
N GLU A 246 -17.76 -9.00 9.06
CA GLU A 246 -17.74 -10.16 8.17
C GLU A 246 -16.46 -10.19 7.31
N PRO A 247 -15.62 -11.23 7.41
CA PRO A 247 -14.43 -11.36 6.58
C PRO A 247 -14.78 -11.59 5.12
N ARG A 248 -14.10 -10.90 4.22
CA ARG A 248 -14.27 -11.09 2.77
C ARG A 248 -13.01 -11.71 2.19
N LEU A 249 -13.18 -12.89 1.58
CA LEU A 249 -12.10 -13.59 0.90
C LEU A 249 -11.74 -12.84 -0.40
N VAL A 250 -10.45 -12.69 -0.62
CA VAL A 250 -9.83 -12.05 -1.79
C VAL A 250 -8.84 -12.99 -2.43
N GLN A 251 -8.92 -13.15 -3.76
CA GLN A 251 -7.93 -13.86 -4.55
C GLN A 251 -6.91 -12.89 -5.16
N ARG A 252 -5.63 -13.22 -5.03
CA ARG A 252 -4.55 -12.54 -5.76
C ARG A 252 -4.57 -12.95 -7.23
N LEU A 253 -4.63 -11.98 -8.14
CA LEU A 253 -4.62 -12.23 -9.59
C LEU A 253 -3.21 -12.25 -10.19
N ASP A 254 -2.22 -11.78 -9.43
CA ASP A 254 -0.80 -11.77 -9.82
C ASP A 254 -0.05 -13.03 -9.35
N ARG A 255 -0.70 -13.92 -8.58
CA ARG A 255 -0.09 -15.13 -8.01
C ARG A 255 -1.00 -16.33 -8.16
N SER A 256 -0.41 -17.49 -8.43
CA SER A 256 -1.14 -18.76 -8.42
C SER A 256 -1.52 -19.15 -6.99
N ASP A 257 -2.77 -19.55 -6.78
CA ASP A 257 -3.25 -20.14 -5.51
C ASP A 257 -2.88 -19.30 -4.28
N SER A 258 -3.21 -18.00 -4.34
CA SER A 258 -2.93 -17.06 -3.27
C SER A 258 -4.20 -16.30 -2.91
N PHE A 259 -4.57 -16.42 -1.64
CA PHE A 259 -5.79 -15.87 -1.08
C PHE A 259 -5.48 -15.16 0.22
N TYR A 260 -6.27 -14.14 0.53
CA TYR A 260 -6.25 -13.46 1.82
C TYR A 260 -7.67 -13.01 2.18
N TYR A 261 -7.93 -12.83 3.46
CA TYR A 261 -9.15 -12.21 3.96
C TYR A 261 -8.90 -10.74 4.22
N VAL A 262 -9.90 -9.92 3.95
CA VAL A 262 -10.04 -8.57 4.50
C VAL A 262 -11.11 -8.64 5.59
N VAL A 263 -10.70 -8.33 6.82
CA VAL A 263 -11.53 -8.34 8.02
C VAL A 263 -11.77 -6.88 8.44
N PRO A 264 -12.97 -6.32 8.24
CA PRO A 264 -13.30 -5.04 8.85
C PRO A 264 -13.31 -5.16 10.36
N VAL A 265 -12.84 -4.14 11.07
CA VAL A 265 -13.11 -3.96 12.49
C VAL A 265 -14.01 -2.75 12.68
N ARG A 266 -14.98 -2.88 13.57
CA ARG A 266 -16.06 -1.93 13.77
C ARG A 266 -16.02 -1.36 15.17
N GLN A 267 -16.21 -0.06 15.26
CA GLN A 267 -16.54 0.60 16.51
C GLN A 267 -17.91 1.24 16.36
N ARG A 268 -18.83 0.85 17.25
CA ARG A 268 -20.26 1.19 17.09
C ARG A 268 -20.74 0.68 15.73
N ASP A 269 -21.44 1.50 14.96
CA ASP A 269 -22.03 1.12 13.67
C ASP A 269 -21.16 1.46 12.45
N ARG A 270 -19.87 1.77 12.64
CA ARG A 270 -18.94 2.11 11.53
C ARG A 270 -17.71 1.20 11.50
N THR A 271 -17.15 1.01 10.31
CA THR A 271 -15.81 0.42 10.16
C THR A 271 -14.76 1.43 10.59
N SER A 272 -14.00 1.11 11.63
CA SER A 272 -12.95 1.97 12.18
C SER A 272 -11.55 1.52 11.75
N GLY A 273 -11.40 0.29 11.28
CA GLY A 273 -10.13 -0.23 10.80
C GLY A 273 -10.31 -1.45 9.92
N ILE A 274 -9.22 -1.88 9.31
CA ILE A 274 -9.17 -3.01 8.39
C ILE A 274 -8.00 -3.89 8.78
N VAL A 275 -8.17 -5.20 8.73
CA VAL A 275 -7.09 -6.18 8.91
C VAL A 275 -7.05 -7.12 7.71
N SER A 276 -5.86 -7.38 7.17
CA SER A 276 -5.68 -8.39 6.12
C SER A 276 -4.90 -9.60 6.66
N VAL A 277 -5.35 -10.80 6.30
CA VAL A 277 -4.79 -12.08 6.80
C VAL A 277 -4.69 -13.09 5.67
N GLY A 278 -3.58 -13.82 5.58
CA GLY A 278 -3.39 -14.87 4.59
C GLY A 278 -4.43 -15.98 4.71
N GLY A 279 -5.13 -16.25 3.61
CA GLY A 279 -6.27 -17.16 3.57
C GLY A 279 -5.89 -18.63 3.53
N LEU A 280 -4.60 -18.94 3.40
CA LEU A 280 -4.06 -20.31 3.41
C LEU A 280 -3.09 -20.58 4.55
N ASP A 281 -2.59 -19.57 5.25
CA ASP A 281 -1.51 -19.73 6.24
C ASP A 281 -1.76 -18.98 7.56
N ALA A 282 -2.88 -18.27 7.66
CA ALA A 282 -3.30 -17.48 8.82
C ALA A 282 -2.29 -16.41 9.22
N ARG A 283 -1.40 -15.99 8.30
CA ARG A 283 -0.41 -14.95 8.60
C ARG A 283 -1.07 -13.59 8.57
N TYR A 284 -0.78 -12.77 9.57
CA TYR A 284 -1.14 -11.35 9.54
C TYR A 284 -0.37 -10.65 8.42
N HIS A 285 -1.10 -9.93 7.57
CA HIS A 285 -0.51 -9.21 6.45
C HIS A 285 -0.33 -7.73 6.75
N GLN A 286 -1.42 -7.04 7.09
CA GLN A 286 -1.43 -5.61 7.33
C GLN A 286 -2.69 -5.19 8.11
N ALA A 287 -2.67 -3.99 8.65
CA ALA A 287 -3.82 -3.31 9.22
C ALA A 287 -3.81 -1.83 8.86
N ALA A 288 -4.98 -1.22 8.78
CA ALA A 288 -5.13 0.21 8.54
C ALA A 288 -6.12 0.79 9.55
N ALA A 289 -5.78 1.93 10.15
CA ALA A 289 -6.75 2.75 10.87
C ALA A 289 -7.50 3.63 9.87
N LEU A 290 -8.83 3.64 9.93
CA LEU A 290 -9.63 4.46 9.03
C LEU A 290 -9.98 5.80 9.69
N PRO A 291 -9.98 6.90 8.92
CA PRO A 291 -10.43 8.19 9.43
C PRO A 291 -11.92 8.13 9.76
N GLU A 292 -12.37 9.07 10.59
CA GLU A 292 -13.73 9.05 11.13
C GLU A 292 -14.84 9.14 10.07
N ASP A 293 -14.53 9.82 8.97
CA ASP A 293 -15.38 10.09 7.82
C ASP A 293 -15.15 9.12 6.64
N SER A 294 -14.43 8.03 6.88
CA SER A 294 -14.18 7.00 5.85
C SER A 294 -15.49 6.41 5.31
N ASP A 295 -15.61 6.37 3.98
CA ASP A 295 -16.71 5.73 3.25
C ASP A 295 -16.47 4.23 2.99
N TRP A 296 -15.44 3.66 3.61
CA TRP A 296 -15.02 2.28 3.34
C TRP A 296 -16.17 1.29 3.56
N ASP A 297 -16.52 0.57 2.50
CA ASP A 297 -17.55 -0.45 2.54
C ASP A 297 -17.32 -1.56 1.51
N LEU A 298 -17.16 -2.80 2.00
CA LEU A 298 -17.10 -4.00 1.15
C LEU A 298 -18.47 -4.60 0.86
N ASP A 299 -19.54 -4.18 1.53
CA ASP A 299 -20.89 -4.64 1.25
C ASP A 299 -21.41 -4.11 -0.08
N SER A 300 -20.95 -2.94 -0.51
CA SER A 300 -21.06 -2.45 -1.89
C SER A 300 -20.53 -3.44 -2.95
N LEU A 301 -19.57 -4.29 -2.58
CA LEU A 301 -18.97 -5.32 -3.43
C LEU A 301 -19.58 -6.71 -3.23
N ALA A 302 -20.61 -6.84 -2.37
CA ALA A 302 -21.34 -8.10 -2.21
C ALA A 302 -21.93 -8.56 -3.54
N ARG A 303 -22.00 -9.87 -3.73
CA ARG A 303 -22.52 -10.47 -4.97
C ARG A 303 -23.89 -9.94 -5.36
N ASP A 304 -24.79 -9.82 -4.40
CA ASP A 304 -26.16 -9.38 -4.64
C ASP A 304 -26.22 -7.87 -4.93
N ALA A 305 -25.45 -7.05 -4.20
CA ALA A 305 -25.31 -5.62 -4.47
C ALA A 305 -24.76 -5.37 -5.90
N ILE A 306 -23.75 -6.12 -6.31
CA ILE A 306 -23.18 -6.03 -7.66
C ILE A 306 -24.22 -6.46 -8.72
N ARG A 307 -24.98 -7.53 -8.48
CA ARG A 307 -26.04 -7.96 -9.40
C ARG A 307 -27.11 -6.90 -9.53
N GLU A 308 -27.62 -6.39 -8.42
CA GLU A 308 -28.65 -5.34 -8.40
C GLU A 308 -28.19 -4.08 -9.13
N ARG A 309 -26.95 -3.66 -8.89
CA ARG A 309 -26.37 -2.46 -9.49
C ARG A 309 -26.22 -2.55 -11.01
N PHE A 310 -25.78 -3.70 -11.53
CA PHE A 310 -25.37 -3.81 -12.93
C PHE A 310 -26.37 -4.51 -13.83
N VAL A 311 -27.29 -5.33 -13.33
CA VAL A 311 -28.31 -5.97 -14.18
C VAL A 311 -29.17 -4.92 -14.89
N GLY A 312 -29.35 -5.07 -16.20
CA GLY A 312 -30.06 -4.11 -17.06
C GLY A 312 -29.21 -2.93 -17.52
N SER A 313 -28.00 -2.75 -16.96
CA SER A 313 -27.07 -1.71 -17.37
C SER A 313 -26.29 -2.08 -18.65
N ARG A 314 -25.47 -1.14 -19.11
CA ARG A 314 -24.52 -1.34 -20.21
C ARG A 314 -23.15 -0.83 -19.79
N ILE A 315 -22.13 -1.69 -19.83
CA ILE A 315 -20.76 -1.33 -19.45
C ILE A 315 -19.96 -1.05 -20.73
N LEU A 316 -19.24 0.08 -20.76
CA LEU A 316 -18.33 0.43 -21.85
C LEU A 316 -17.05 -0.41 -21.74
N VAL A 317 -16.61 -1.01 -22.84
CA VAL A 317 -15.29 -1.65 -22.90
C VAL A 317 -14.26 -0.58 -23.21
N GLU A 318 -13.24 -0.48 -22.36
CA GLU A 318 -12.15 0.48 -22.52
C GLU A 318 -11.46 0.34 -23.89
N GLY A 319 -11.11 1.48 -24.51
CA GLY A 319 -10.54 1.51 -25.86
C GLY A 319 -11.52 1.15 -26.97
N SER A 320 -12.80 0.91 -26.66
CA SER A 320 -13.84 0.54 -27.61
C SER A 320 -15.06 1.46 -27.54
N ARG A 321 -15.83 1.50 -28.63
CA ARG A 321 -17.18 2.10 -28.64
C ARG A 321 -18.26 1.09 -28.25
N VAL A 322 -17.89 -0.18 -28.06
CA VAL A 322 -18.80 -1.26 -27.73
C VAL A 322 -19.24 -1.14 -26.28
N ARG A 323 -20.56 -1.23 -26.08
CA ARG A 323 -21.18 -1.33 -24.76
C ARG A 323 -21.78 -2.72 -24.60
N VAL A 324 -21.36 -3.43 -23.56
CA VAL A 324 -21.83 -4.79 -23.25
C VAL A 324 -23.09 -4.69 -22.39
N PRO A 325 -24.26 -5.17 -22.86
CA PRO A 325 -25.45 -5.22 -22.04
C PRO A 325 -25.33 -6.30 -20.97
N ILE A 326 -25.61 -5.94 -19.72
CA ILE A 326 -25.57 -6.87 -18.59
C ILE A 326 -26.96 -7.47 -18.41
N ARG A 327 -27.12 -8.71 -18.85
CA ARG A 327 -28.37 -9.46 -18.71
C ARG A 327 -28.31 -10.37 -17.49
N PRO A 328 -29.42 -10.53 -16.73
CA PRO A 328 -29.42 -11.35 -15.52
C PRO A 328 -29.03 -12.81 -15.80
N GLU A 329 -29.35 -13.34 -16.99
CA GLU A 329 -29.03 -14.70 -17.42
C GLU A 329 -27.58 -14.89 -17.87
N ALA A 330 -26.90 -13.81 -18.25
CA ALA A 330 -25.55 -13.86 -18.81
C ALA A 330 -24.45 -13.41 -17.84
N VAL A 331 -24.83 -12.72 -16.75
CA VAL A 331 -23.88 -12.17 -15.78
C VAL A 331 -23.49 -13.21 -14.74
N CYS A 332 -22.18 -13.46 -14.62
CA CYS A 332 -21.61 -14.18 -13.50
C CYS A 332 -20.80 -13.22 -12.65
N VAL A 333 -21.09 -13.18 -11.35
CA VAL A 333 -20.27 -12.46 -10.37
C VAL A 333 -19.41 -13.50 -9.69
N TYR A 334 -18.10 -13.31 -9.75
CA TYR A 334 -17.14 -14.23 -9.14
C TYR A 334 -17.38 -14.26 -7.62
N PRO A 335 -17.42 -15.44 -6.99
CA PRO A 335 -17.83 -15.57 -5.58
C PRO A 335 -16.82 -14.99 -4.59
N THR A 336 -15.61 -14.68 -5.04
CA THR A 336 -14.52 -14.13 -4.24
C THR A 336 -14.17 -12.75 -4.78
N LEU A 337 -13.77 -11.83 -3.91
CA LEU A 337 -13.19 -10.57 -4.37
C LEU A 337 -11.81 -10.86 -5.01
N VAL A 338 -11.29 -9.94 -5.79
CA VAL A 338 -10.01 -10.11 -6.47
C VAL A 338 -9.13 -8.89 -6.29
N TRP A 339 -7.83 -9.08 -6.26
CA TRP A 339 -6.87 -7.97 -6.18
C TRP A 339 -5.56 -8.32 -6.85
N ARG A 340 -4.90 -7.31 -7.40
CA ARG A 340 -3.48 -7.33 -7.79
C ARG A 340 -2.95 -5.91 -7.80
N PRO A 341 -1.64 -5.70 -7.66
CA PRO A 341 -1.05 -4.40 -7.93
C PRO A 341 -1.28 -4.02 -9.40
N CYS A 342 -1.93 -2.89 -9.63
CA CYS A 342 -2.22 -2.29 -10.93
C CYS A 342 -2.62 -0.82 -10.75
N ARG A 343 -2.73 -0.07 -11.86
CA ARG A 343 -3.16 1.34 -11.81
C ARG A 343 -4.52 1.55 -11.16
N GLU A 344 -5.42 0.60 -11.35
CA GLU A 344 -6.78 0.70 -10.87
C GLU A 344 -6.91 0.31 -9.39
N SER A 345 -5.94 -0.42 -8.84
CA SER A 345 -6.01 -0.91 -7.44
C SER A 345 -5.63 0.18 -6.47
N LEU A 346 -6.33 0.27 -5.33
CA LEU A 346 -5.95 1.24 -4.29
C LEU A 346 -4.87 0.69 -3.37
N SER A 347 -5.22 -0.34 -2.62
CA SER A 347 -4.33 -1.13 -1.80
C SER A 347 -4.94 -2.52 -1.64
N PRO A 348 -4.23 -3.51 -1.05
CA PRO A 348 -4.81 -4.81 -0.76
C PRO A 348 -6.11 -4.75 0.08
N SER A 349 -6.33 -3.66 0.82
CA SER A 349 -7.54 -3.41 1.63
C SER A 349 -8.77 -2.99 0.79
N TYR A 350 -8.58 -2.71 -0.49
CA TYR A 350 -9.61 -2.23 -1.43
C TYR A 350 -9.65 -3.13 -2.68
N PRO A 351 -10.12 -4.37 -2.54
CA PRO A 351 -10.21 -5.31 -3.65
C PRO A 351 -11.33 -4.93 -4.63
N PHE A 352 -11.43 -5.70 -5.71
CA PHE A 352 -12.48 -5.58 -6.72
C PHE A 352 -13.49 -6.71 -6.60
N ALA A 353 -14.76 -6.45 -6.91
CA ALA A 353 -15.65 -7.49 -7.40
C ALA A 353 -15.34 -7.79 -8.87
N MET A 354 -15.29 -9.06 -9.26
CA MET A 354 -15.09 -9.45 -10.65
C MET A 354 -16.40 -9.95 -11.25
N ILE A 355 -16.77 -9.41 -12.41
CA ILE A 355 -17.95 -9.79 -13.16
C ILE A 355 -17.51 -10.34 -14.52
N THR A 356 -18.16 -11.39 -15.00
CA THR A 356 -17.97 -11.90 -16.36
C THR A 356 -19.29 -11.89 -17.14
N VAL A 357 -19.23 -11.48 -18.41
CA VAL A 357 -20.35 -11.55 -19.35
C VAL A 357 -19.83 -12.11 -20.67
N GLY A 358 -20.14 -13.38 -20.93
CA GLY A 358 -19.50 -14.12 -22.03
C GLY A 358 -17.99 -14.27 -21.78
N ASP A 359 -17.17 -13.80 -22.71
CA ASP A 359 -15.71 -13.79 -22.63
C ASP A 359 -15.14 -12.52 -21.97
N GLN A 360 -15.97 -11.50 -21.73
CA GLN A 360 -15.56 -10.22 -21.15
C GLN A 360 -15.48 -10.31 -19.63
N ARG A 361 -14.46 -9.65 -19.07
CA ARG A 361 -14.28 -9.48 -17.62
C ARG A 361 -14.32 -8.00 -17.26
N PHE A 362 -15.00 -7.71 -16.16
CA PHE A 362 -15.08 -6.38 -15.57
C PHE A 362 -14.69 -6.45 -14.11
N TYR A 363 -14.05 -5.40 -13.62
CA TYR A 363 -13.60 -5.23 -12.25
C TYR A 363 -14.31 -4.01 -11.67
N VAL A 364 -15.02 -4.18 -10.57
CA VAL A 364 -15.73 -3.12 -9.87
C VAL A 364 -15.00 -2.85 -8.57
N ARG A 365 -14.50 -1.64 -8.41
CA ARG A 365 -13.83 -1.19 -7.19
C ARG A 365 -14.86 -0.73 -6.16
N SER A 366 -14.47 -0.59 -4.89
CA SER A 366 -15.36 -0.22 -3.77
C SER A 366 -16.07 1.13 -3.98
N ASP A 367 -15.44 2.08 -4.66
CA ASP A 367 -16.06 3.35 -5.08
C ASP A 367 -17.07 3.19 -6.24
N GLY A 368 -17.20 1.98 -6.77
CA GLY A 368 -18.08 1.64 -7.86
C GLY A 368 -17.54 1.93 -9.25
N GLN A 369 -16.29 2.39 -9.38
CA GLN A 369 -15.65 2.52 -10.68
C GLN A 369 -15.51 1.14 -11.34
N VAL A 370 -15.77 1.09 -12.65
CA VAL A 370 -15.75 -0.15 -13.42
C VAL A 370 -14.63 -0.11 -14.45
N PHE A 371 -13.86 -1.19 -14.48
CA PHE A 371 -12.75 -1.35 -15.39
C PHE A 371 -12.93 -2.62 -16.21
N SER A 372 -12.70 -2.55 -17.52
CA SER A 372 -12.64 -3.75 -18.37
C SER A 372 -11.25 -4.39 -18.41
N ARG A 373 -10.24 -3.74 -17.79
CA ARG A 373 -8.86 -4.20 -17.73
C ARG A 373 -8.18 -3.66 -16.47
N LEU A 374 -7.20 -4.41 -15.97
CA LEU A 374 -6.25 -3.95 -14.95
C LEU A 374 -4.87 -3.73 -15.60
N HIS A 375 -4.30 -2.54 -15.44
CA HIS A 375 -3.05 -2.11 -16.07
C HIS A 375 -1.87 -2.32 -15.13
N THR A 376 -0.89 -3.11 -15.56
CA THR A 376 0.22 -3.57 -14.70
C THR A 376 1.60 -3.15 -15.19
N ALA A 377 1.66 -2.31 -16.22
CA ALA A 377 2.91 -1.89 -16.86
C ALA A 377 3.23 -0.40 -16.66
N ASP A 378 2.29 0.37 -16.08
CA ASP A 378 2.45 1.80 -15.82
C ASP A 378 3.45 2.05 -14.67
N ARG A 379 4.15 3.19 -14.70
CA ARG A 379 5.29 3.49 -13.80
C ARG A 379 5.12 4.82 -13.06
N GLY A 380 5.23 4.79 -11.73
CA GLY A 380 5.22 5.96 -10.84
C GLY A 380 3.87 6.68 -10.76
N ILE A 381 2.77 5.94 -10.73
CA ILE A 381 1.37 6.38 -10.70
C ILE A 381 0.80 6.50 -9.28
#